data_AF-A0A9Q9I0A3-F1
#
_entry.id   AF-A0A9Q9I0A3-F1
#
_cell.length_a   1.000
_cell.length_b   1.000
_cell.length_c   1.000
_cell.angle_alpha   90.00
_cell.angle_beta   90.00
_cell.angle_gamma   90.00
#
_symmetry.space_group_name_H-M   'P 1'
#
loop_
_entity.id
_entity.type
_entity.pdbx_description
1 polymer ?
#
loop_
_entity_poly.entity_id
_entity_poly.type
_entity_poly.pdbx_seq_one_letter_code
_entity_poly.pdbx_strand_id
1 'polypeptide(L)'
;MPLTARQVWRDFVSDGIPASGNHKPSKPDVRAWGTYLESFITGSSVVKSPVFLTKALLLADVAHDDNTMAWVIADPTTAYNGLYQKSGASGLGTWARVADLPFPFIPASNVGAGTASAIQATTDIPISETALIWLPIFATNTTTPVTVAFNGGSALTIKTNPGNDPVVGGLPGGMIVLGRQQGSEFRLISDQASSAIVAAAEAAADRAEDASDLALNNSGVPSSSSASKASIRINLGRLLCSASASTTASLVAL
;
A
#
# COMPACT_ATOMS: atom_id res chain seq x y z
N MET A 1 28.15 27.85 35.54
CA MET A 1 28.34 26.39 35.60
C MET A 1 28.37 26.01 37.07
N PRO A 2 27.43 25.19 37.57
CA PRO A 2 27.41 24.80 38.99
C PRO A 2 28.69 24.02 39.35
N LEU A 3 29.17 24.19 40.58
CA LEU A 3 30.30 23.42 41.10
C LEU A 3 29.94 21.94 41.11
N THR A 4 30.86 21.10 40.66
CA THR A 4 30.66 19.64 40.69
C THR A 4 30.84 19.09 42.10
N ALA A 5 30.27 17.91 42.38
CA ALA A 5 30.45 17.24 43.67
C ALA A 5 31.94 17.07 44.02
N ARG A 6 32.78 16.78 43.02
CA ARG A 6 34.24 16.68 43.15
C ARG A 6 34.88 17.97 43.66
N GLN A 7 34.35 19.14 43.29
CA GLN A 7 34.90 20.43 43.71
C GLN A 7 34.42 20.86 45.10
N VAL A 8 33.20 20.48 45.47
CA VAL A 8 32.56 20.83 46.76
C VAL A 8 33.00 19.90 47.89
N TRP A 9 33.15 18.59 47.61
CA TRP A 9 33.57 17.56 48.59
C TRP A 9 34.96 17.00 48.29
N ARG A 10 35.87 17.82 47.75
CA ARG A 10 37.28 17.43 47.60
C ARG A 10 37.89 17.06 48.96
N ASP A 11 38.92 16.22 48.96
CA ASP A 11 39.58 15.79 50.20
C ASP A 11 40.47 16.88 50.82
N PHE A 12 41.13 17.69 49.96
CA PHE A 12 42.13 18.68 50.37
C PHE A 12 41.85 20.08 49.82
N VAL A 13 42.30 21.14 50.49
CA VAL A 13 42.04 22.55 50.09
C VAL A 13 42.47 22.80 48.65
N SER A 14 43.66 22.32 48.29
CA SER A 14 44.16 22.23 46.92
C SER A 14 44.01 20.80 46.41
N ASP A 15 43.46 20.64 45.20
CA ASP A 15 43.14 19.34 44.63
C ASP A 15 44.38 18.43 44.58
N GLY A 16 44.27 17.23 45.14
CA GLY A 16 45.35 16.24 45.18
C GLY A 16 46.57 16.57 46.05
N ILE A 17 46.56 17.64 46.87
CA ILE A 17 47.72 18.02 47.70
C ILE A 17 47.38 17.84 49.20
N PRO A 18 47.80 16.72 49.84
CA PRO A 18 47.53 16.45 51.25
C PRO A 18 48.06 17.52 52.21
N ALA A 19 49.21 18.12 51.87
CA ALA A 19 49.84 19.17 52.68
C ALA A 19 49.02 20.48 52.75
N SER A 20 48.03 20.67 51.86
CA SER A 20 47.16 21.85 51.88
C SER A 20 46.09 21.79 52.99
N GLY A 21 46.00 20.67 53.71
CA GLY A 21 45.04 20.44 54.77
C GLY A 21 43.69 19.96 54.26
N ASN A 22 42.89 19.38 55.17
CA ASN A 22 41.57 18.85 54.84
C ASN A 22 40.64 19.97 54.39
N HIS A 23 39.99 19.77 53.24
CA HIS A 23 38.97 20.69 52.78
C HIS A 23 37.74 20.64 53.67
N LYS A 24 37.16 21.82 53.93
CA LYS A 24 35.88 21.94 54.61
C LYS A 24 34.89 22.56 53.62
N PRO A 25 33.91 21.78 53.13
CA PRO A 25 32.90 22.30 52.22
C PRO A 25 32.21 23.53 52.82
N SER A 26 32.13 24.61 52.04
CA SER A 26 31.44 25.82 52.50
C SER A 26 29.92 25.60 52.43
N LYS A 27 29.18 26.13 53.41
CA LYS A 27 27.70 26.04 53.40
C LYS A 27 27.07 26.60 52.12
N PRO A 28 27.54 27.74 51.56
CA PRO A 28 27.05 28.24 50.29
C PRO A 28 27.24 27.27 49.12
N ASP A 29 28.41 26.62 49.00
CA ASP A 29 28.71 25.72 47.89
C ASP A 29 27.88 24.43 47.95
N VAL A 30 27.69 23.89 49.16
CA VAL A 30 26.82 22.73 49.40
C VAL A 30 25.37 23.05 49.04
N ARG A 31 24.87 24.24 49.40
CA ARG A 31 23.52 24.67 49.02
C ARG A 31 23.38 24.89 47.51
N ALA A 32 24.37 25.50 46.87
CA ALA A 32 24.34 25.72 45.42
C ALA A 32 24.32 24.38 44.65
N TRP A 33 25.10 23.39 45.10
CA TRP A 33 25.05 22.03 44.54
C TRP A 33 23.71 21.33 44.83
N GLY A 34 23.18 21.46 46.05
CA GLY A 34 21.87 20.93 46.43
C GLY A 34 20.73 21.50 45.60
N THR A 35 20.67 22.83 45.44
CA THR A 35 19.68 23.51 44.58
C THR A 35 19.84 23.11 43.12
N TYR A 36 21.06 22.90 42.64
CA TYR A 36 21.26 22.37 41.29
C TYR A 36 20.69 20.96 41.15
N LEU A 37 20.92 20.06 42.11
CA LEU A 37 20.32 18.73 42.12
C LEU A 37 18.80 18.76 42.26
N GLU A 38 18.24 19.62 43.10
CA GLU A 38 16.79 19.79 43.26
C GLU A 38 16.16 20.32 41.98
N SER A 39 16.81 21.28 41.30
CA SER A 39 16.38 21.78 40.00
C SER A 39 16.50 20.72 38.91
N PHE A 40 17.54 19.88 38.98
CA PHE A 40 17.69 18.74 38.09
C PHE A 40 16.58 17.73 38.38
N ILE A 41 16.34 17.29 39.61
CA ILE A 41 15.29 16.32 39.98
C ILE A 41 13.90 16.85 39.60
N THR A 42 13.64 18.15 39.79
CA THR A 42 12.39 18.79 39.41
C THR A 42 12.25 18.90 37.89
N GLY A 43 13.33 19.16 37.16
CA GLY A 43 13.36 19.23 35.69
C GLY A 43 13.61 17.89 34.98
N SER A 44 14.03 16.88 35.73
CA SER A 44 14.37 15.52 35.30
C SER A 44 13.27 14.57 35.76
N SER A 45 12.02 14.97 35.61
CA SER A 45 11.02 14.07 35.05
C SER A 45 11.60 13.48 33.76
N VAL A 46 12.50 12.50 33.93
CA VAL A 46 13.16 11.68 32.91
C VAL A 46 12.10 11.33 31.92
N VAL A 47 12.11 12.01 30.77
CA VAL A 47 11.12 11.98 29.67
C VAL A 47 10.17 10.81 29.87
N LYS A 48 9.20 10.97 30.77
CA LYS A 48 8.13 9.99 30.92
C LYS A 48 7.28 10.39 29.76
N SER A 49 7.51 9.74 28.64
CA SER A 49 6.56 9.71 27.54
C SER A 49 5.66 8.53 27.86
N PRO A 50 4.64 8.67 28.73
CA PRO A 50 3.77 7.57 29.08
C PRO A 50 3.12 7.04 27.80
N VAL A 51 3.11 5.71 27.71
CA VAL A 51 2.47 4.98 26.62
C VAL A 51 1.23 4.32 27.20
N PHE A 52 0.08 4.65 26.63
CA PHE A 52 -1.22 4.11 26.98
C PHE A 52 -1.73 3.22 25.85
N LEU A 53 -2.44 2.15 26.21
CA LEU A 53 -3.09 1.31 25.21
C LEU A 53 -4.29 2.04 24.58
N THR A 54 -5.11 2.73 25.39
CA THR A 54 -6.33 3.39 24.91
C THR A 54 -6.40 4.85 25.35
N LYS A 55 -7.14 5.68 24.62
CA LYS A 55 -7.41 7.08 24.97
C LYS A 55 -8.19 7.19 26.28
N ALA A 56 -9.03 6.22 26.60
CA ALA A 56 -9.74 6.19 27.87
C ALA A 56 -8.77 6.10 29.07
N LEU A 57 -7.73 5.27 28.96
CA LEU A 57 -6.67 5.19 29.98
C LEU A 57 -5.88 6.49 30.09
N LEU A 58 -5.57 7.13 28.96
CA LEU A 58 -4.93 8.45 28.94
C LEU A 58 -5.79 9.51 29.64
N LEU A 59 -7.08 9.58 29.33
CA LEU A 59 -7.99 10.58 29.91
C LEU A 59 -8.26 10.37 31.40
N ALA A 60 -8.13 9.14 31.90
CA ALA A 60 -8.20 8.85 33.33
C ALA A 60 -6.95 9.34 34.09
N ASP A 61 -5.81 9.45 33.40
CA ASP A 61 -4.54 9.88 33.98
C ASP A 61 -4.26 11.36 33.70
N VAL A 62 -4.81 12.23 34.56
CA VAL A 62 -4.62 13.69 34.49
C VAL A 62 -3.52 14.20 35.44
N ALA A 63 -2.89 13.31 36.21
CA ALA A 63 -1.87 13.66 37.21
C ALA A 63 -0.49 13.93 36.58
N HIS A 64 -0.48 14.67 35.48
CA HIS A 64 0.71 15.04 34.71
C HIS A 64 0.80 16.56 34.56
N ASP A 65 2.02 17.07 34.57
CA ASP A 65 2.28 18.49 34.39
C ASP A 65 1.90 18.96 32.98
N ASP A 66 1.69 20.27 32.85
CA ASP A 66 1.40 20.91 31.56
C ASP A 66 2.51 20.61 30.54
N ASN A 67 2.13 20.43 29.27
CA ASN A 67 3.01 20.05 28.17
C ASN A 67 3.65 18.65 28.27
N THR A 68 3.19 17.79 29.17
CA THR A 68 3.56 16.36 29.14
C THR A 68 3.07 15.73 27.84
N MET A 69 3.93 14.97 27.17
CA MET A 69 3.58 14.22 25.97
C MET A 69 3.30 12.75 26.29
N ALA A 70 2.25 12.19 25.68
CA ALA A 70 1.85 10.80 25.86
C ALA A 70 1.51 10.14 24.52
N TRP A 71 1.63 8.82 24.46
CA TRP A 71 1.36 8.03 23.24
C TRP A 71 0.17 7.12 23.50
N VAL A 72 -0.76 7.04 22.55
CA VAL A 72 -1.86 6.06 22.54
C VAL A 72 -1.65 5.14 21.34
N ILE A 73 -1.48 3.84 21.58
CA ILE A 73 -0.95 2.91 20.57
C ILE A 73 -1.90 1.79 20.12
N ALA A 74 -2.95 1.49 20.86
CA ALA A 74 -3.79 0.29 20.64
C ALA A 74 -5.28 0.51 20.97
N ASP A 75 -5.78 1.72 20.75
CA ASP A 75 -7.20 2.04 20.94
C ASP A 75 -8.05 1.35 19.86
N PRO A 76 -9.18 0.72 20.20
CA PRO A 76 -10.11 0.15 19.22
C PRO A 76 -10.62 1.16 18.20
N THR A 77 -10.73 2.43 18.59
CA THR A 77 -11.05 3.53 17.67
C THR A 77 -9.76 4.08 17.09
N THR A 78 -9.48 3.77 15.82
CA THR A 78 -8.21 4.07 15.15
C THR A 78 -7.83 5.55 15.16
N ALA A 79 -8.83 6.44 15.03
CA ALA A 79 -8.64 7.89 15.09
C ALA A 79 -8.08 8.40 16.45
N TYR A 80 -8.11 7.57 17.49
CA TYR A 80 -7.57 7.90 18.81
C TYR A 80 -6.13 7.44 19.03
N ASN A 81 -5.54 6.68 18.11
CA ASN A 81 -4.12 6.34 18.17
C ASN A 81 -3.28 7.54 17.69
N GLY A 82 -2.27 7.94 18.46
CA GLY A 82 -1.53 9.16 18.21
C GLY A 82 -0.71 9.66 19.38
N LEU A 83 -0.05 10.79 19.16
CA LEU A 83 0.66 11.57 20.15
C LEU A 83 -0.31 12.59 20.76
N TYR A 84 -0.30 12.69 22.08
CA TYR A 84 -1.13 13.59 22.86
C TYR A 84 -0.27 14.50 23.73
N GLN A 85 -0.75 15.71 23.97
CA GLN A 85 -0.14 16.69 24.86
C GLN A 85 -1.13 17.10 25.94
N LYS A 86 -0.65 17.12 27.18
CA LYS A 86 -1.41 17.61 28.32
C LYS A 86 -1.46 19.12 28.28
N SER A 87 -2.66 19.67 28.47
CA SER A 87 -2.88 21.09 28.73
C SER A 87 -3.45 21.28 30.14
N GLY A 88 -2.87 22.19 30.92
CA GLY A 88 -3.25 22.52 32.29
C GLY A 88 -2.42 21.80 33.36
N ALA A 89 -2.53 22.29 34.60
CA ALA A 89 -1.78 21.79 35.75
C ALA A 89 -2.13 20.34 36.12
N SER A 90 -1.19 19.62 36.75
CA SER A 90 -1.39 18.25 37.22
C SER A 90 -2.65 18.10 38.08
N GLY A 91 -3.43 17.06 37.80
CA GLY A 91 -4.74 16.80 38.42
C GLY A 91 -5.90 17.58 37.80
N LEU A 92 -5.63 18.51 36.88
CA LEU A 92 -6.62 19.36 36.19
C LEU A 92 -6.33 19.40 34.68
N GLY A 93 -7.26 19.94 33.88
CA GLY A 93 -7.06 20.14 32.43
C GLY A 93 -7.32 18.90 31.56
N THR A 94 -6.90 18.95 30.29
CA THR A 94 -7.27 17.96 29.28
C THR A 94 -6.07 17.44 28.50
N TRP A 95 -6.26 16.34 27.76
CA TRP A 95 -5.32 15.83 26.77
C TRP A 95 -5.80 16.16 25.37
N ALA A 96 -4.96 16.78 24.56
CA ALA A 96 -5.24 17.07 23.15
C ALA A 96 -4.32 16.25 22.24
N ARG A 97 -4.85 15.73 21.14
CA ARG A 97 -4.04 15.03 20.14
C ARG A 97 -3.24 16.04 19.34
N VAL A 98 -1.93 15.82 19.21
CA VAL A 98 -1.01 16.74 18.54
C VAL A 98 -0.40 16.18 17.25
N ALA A 99 -0.29 14.85 17.13
CA ALA A 99 0.27 14.23 15.93
C ALA A 99 -0.14 12.74 15.80
N ASP A 100 0.10 12.18 14.62
CA ASP A 100 -0.03 10.74 14.35
C ASP A 100 1.17 9.97 14.95
N LEU A 101 1.03 8.66 15.12
CA LEU A 101 2.15 7.81 15.52
C LEU A 101 3.15 7.70 14.36
N PRO A 102 4.46 7.77 14.62
CA PRO A 102 5.49 7.63 13.60
C PRO A 102 5.67 6.15 13.21
N PHE A 103 4.68 5.57 12.53
CA PHE A 103 4.81 4.28 11.85
C PHE A 103 4.87 4.50 10.34
N PRO A 104 6.06 4.45 9.72
CA PRO A 104 6.16 4.63 8.28
C PRO A 104 5.62 3.43 7.48
N PHE A 105 5.59 2.23 8.09
CA PHE A 105 5.17 0.98 7.43
C PHE A 105 4.35 0.10 8.38
N ILE A 106 3.21 -0.41 7.90
CA ILE A 106 2.38 -1.40 8.59
C ILE A 106 2.47 -2.71 7.80
N PRO A 107 3.16 -3.75 8.33
CA PRO A 107 3.15 -5.05 7.70
C PRO A 107 1.77 -5.70 7.87
N ALA A 108 1.23 -6.23 6.78
CA ALA A 108 0.03 -7.04 6.80
C ALA A 108 0.37 -8.53 6.63
N SER A 109 -0.43 -9.38 7.23
CA SER A 109 -0.39 -10.83 7.09
C SER A 109 -1.63 -11.30 6.33
N ASN A 110 -1.40 -11.96 5.20
CA ASN A 110 -2.41 -12.59 4.36
C ASN A 110 -2.06 -14.07 4.21
N VAL A 111 -2.59 -14.89 5.11
CA VAL A 111 -2.35 -16.35 5.14
C VAL A 111 -3.39 -17.14 4.33
N GLY A 112 -4.07 -16.49 3.38
CA GLY A 112 -5.07 -17.13 2.52
C GLY A 112 -6.49 -17.12 3.10
N ALA A 113 -6.78 -16.26 4.08
CA ALA A 113 -8.15 -16.02 4.51
C ALA A 113 -8.91 -15.24 3.40
N GLY A 114 -10.11 -15.70 3.04
CA GLY A 114 -10.92 -15.13 1.95
C GLY A 114 -10.73 -15.83 0.61
N THR A 115 -10.92 -15.09 -0.49
CA THR A 115 -10.66 -15.57 -1.87
C THR A 115 -9.53 -14.77 -2.50
N ALA A 116 -9.00 -15.23 -3.63
CA ALA A 116 -7.92 -14.53 -4.34
C ALA A 116 -8.28 -13.10 -4.78
N SER A 117 -9.58 -12.79 -4.92
CA SER A 117 -10.06 -11.45 -5.27
C SER A 117 -10.84 -10.76 -4.12
N ALA A 118 -11.03 -11.43 -2.99
CA ALA A 118 -11.64 -10.88 -1.78
C ALA A 118 -10.75 -11.22 -0.58
N ILE A 119 -9.66 -10.46 -0.46
CA ILE A 119 -8.55 -10.71 0.45
C ILE A 119 -8.96 -10.35 1.87
N GLN A 120 -8.67 -11.23 2.83
CA GLN A 120 -8.69 -10.87 4.25
C GLN A 120 -7.27 -10.86 4.79
N ALA A 121 -6.83 -9.68 5.23
CA ALA A 121 -5.53 -9.48 5.81
C ALA A 121 -5.64 -9.03 7.27
N THR A 122 -4.60 -9.32 8.04
CA THR A 122 -4.49 -8.91 9.43
C THR A 122 -3.27 -8.01 9.61
N THR A 123 -3.36 -7.02 10.48
CA THR A 123 -2.27 -6.11 10.82
C THR A 123 -2.22 -5.94 12.33
N ASP A 124 -1.02 -5.85 12.90
CA ASP A 124 -0.84 -5.69 14.35
C ASP A 124 -1.34 -4.32 14.87
N ILE A 125 -1.42 -3.35 13.95
CA ILE A 125 -1.89 -1.99 14.21
C ILE A 125 -2.98 -1.69 13.18
N PRO A 126 -4.06 -0.99 13.55
CA PRO A 126 -5.06 -0.57 12.58
C PRO A 126 -4.48 0.33 11.49
N ILE A 127 -5.00 0.18 10.27
CA ILE A 127 -4.58 0.99 9.12
C ILE A 127 -5.13 2.43 9.19
N SER A 128 -4.44 3.37 8.54
CA SER A 128 -4.84 4.77 8.38
C SER A 128 -4.49 5.26 6.97
N GLU A 129 -5.02 6.43 6.58
CA GLU A 129 -4.67 7.07 5.29
C GLU A 129 -3.23 7.61 5.24
N THR A 130 -2.57 7.73 6.39
CA THR A 130 -1.21 8.27 6.53
C THR A 130 -0.13 7.19 6.53
N ALA A 131 -0.51 5.91 6.69
CA ALA A 131 0.42 4.79 6.75
C ALA A 131 0.58 4.11 5.38
N LEU A 132 1.78 3.58 5.12
CA LEU A 132 2.02 2.66 4.01
C LEU A 132 1.86 1.22 4.49
N ILE A 133 1.05 0.42 3.80
CA ILE A 133 0.79 -0.97 4.14
C ILE A 133 1.58 -1.89 3.19
N TRP A 134 2.23 -2.91 3.75
CA TRP A 134 2.88 -3.97 2.99
C TRP A 134 1.94 -5.17 2.96
N LEU A 135 1.30 -5.42 1.83
CA LEU A 135 0.31 -6.49 1.68
C LEU A 135 0.91 -7.64 0.84
N PRO A 136 1.20 -8.80 1.44
CA PRO A 136 1.50 -10.00 0.68
C PRO A 136 0.24 -10.53 0.00
N ILE A 137 0.36 -10.94 -1.27
CA ILE A 137 -0.72 -11.58 -2.02
C ILE A 137 -0.52 -13.09 -1.94
N PHE A 138 -1.45 -13.79 -1.28
CA PHE A 138 -1.35 -15.24 -1.12
C PHE A 138 -1.63 -16.00 -2.42
N ALA A 139 -2.68 -15.61 -3.15
CA ALA A 139 -3.14 -16.28 -4.35
C ALA A 139 -3.42 -15.29 -5.47
N THR A 140 -3.14 -15.71 -6.72
CA THR A 140 -3.35 -14.89 -7.91
C THR A 140 -4.83 -14.53 -8.09
N ASN A 141 -5.15 -13.25 -8.24
CA ASN A 141 -6.52 -12.80 -8.40
C ASN A 141 -7.16 -13.37 -9.69
N THR A 142 -8.41 -13.84 -9.56
CA THR A 142 -9.14 -14.49 -10.67
C THR A 142 -10.30 -13.66 -11.21
N THR A 143 -10.64 -12.57 -10.52
CA THR A 143 -11.73 -11.66 -10.88
C THR A 143 -11.34 -10.20 -10.59
N THR A 144 -12.12 -9.27 -11.10
CA THR A 144 -12.01 -7.83 -10.86
C THR A 144 -13.42 -7.25 -10.61
N PRO A 145 -13.62 -6.29 -9.68
CA PRO A 145 -12.63 -5.64 -8.82
C PRO A 145 -12.11 -6.54 -7.70
N VAL A 146 -10.86 -6.31 -7.28
CA VAL A 146 -10.25 -6.98 -6.12
C VAL A 146 -10.50 -6.17 -4.87
N THR A 147 -10.85 -6.81 -3.76
CA THR A 147 -11.04 -6.15 -2.46
C THR A 147 -10.10 -6.69 -1.40
N VAL A 148 -9.81 -5.87 -0.40
CA VAL A 148 -9.08 -6.25 0.81
C VAL A 148 -9.77 -5.73 2.05
N ALA A 149 -9.99 -6.59 3.04
CA ALA A 149 -10.45 -6.22 4.38
C ALA A 149 -9.32 -6.45 5.38
N PHE A 150 -9.01 -5.42 6.18
CA PHE A 150 -8.00 -5.50 7.24
C PHE A 150 -8.68 -5.67 8.60
N ASN A 151 -8.23 -6.64 9.41
CA ASN A 151 -8.71 -6.89 10.77
C ASN A 151 -10.25 -7.02 10.89
N GLY A 152 -10.90 -7.62 9.88
CA GLY A 152 -12.36 -7.77 9.85
C GLY A 152 -13.16 -6.48 9.59
N GLY A 153 -12.48 -5.38 9.22
CA GLY A 153 -13.10 -4.12 8.84
C GLY A 153 -13.84 -4.17 7.49
N SER A 154 -14.31 -3.01 7.04
CA SER A 154 -14.96 -2.87 5.74
C SER A 154 -13.99 -3.20 4.60
N ALA A 155 -14.49 -3.91 3.59
CA ALA A 155 -13.71 -4.20 2.39
C ALA A 155 -13.36 -2.92 1.63
N LEU A 156 -12.07 -2.72 1.39
CA LEU A 156 -11.52 -1.65 0.56
C LEU A 156 -11.31 -2.18 -0.86
N THR A 157 -11.71 -1.41 -1.87
CA THR A 157 -11.45 -1.77 -3.27
C THR A 157 -9.99 -1.47 -3.60
N ILE A 158 -9.24 -2.48 -4.06
CA ILE A 158 -7.86 -2.28 -4.49
C ILE A 158 -7.86 -1.55 -5.82
N LYS A 159 -7.15 -0.43 -5.89
CA LYS A 159 -6.93 0.34 -7.11
C LYS A 159 -5.45 0.44 -7.42
N THR A 160 -5.09 0.32 -8.68
CA THR A 160 -3.75 0.65 -9.20
C THR A 160 -3.42 2.13 -8.94
N ASN A 161 -2.16 2.53 -9.06
CA ASN A 161 -1.74 3.92 -8.87
C ASN A 161 -2.45 4.93 -9.81
N PRO A 162 -2.89 4.61 -11.04
CA PRO A 162 -3.74 5.52 -11.81
C PRO A 162 -5.23 5.51 -11.40
N GLY A 163 -5.67 4.56 -10.54
CA GLY A 163 -7.05 4.46 -10.07
C GLY A 163 -7.89 3.40 -10.79
N ASN A 164 -7.27 2.59 -11.65
CA ASN A 164 -7.95 1.50 -12.34
C ASN A 164 -8.03 0.26 -11.44
N ASP A 165 -9.04 -0.58 -11.66
CA ASP A 165 -9.07 -1.90 -11.02
C ASP A 165 -7.94 -2.80 -11.54
N PRO A 166 -7.29 -3.60 -10.67
CA PRO A 166 -6.37 -4.63 -11.12
C PRO A 166 -7.06 -5.57 -12.12
N VAL A 167 -6.37 -5.85 -13.22
CA VAL A 167 -6.82 -6.87 -14.20
C VAL A 167 -6.76 -8.26 -13.57
N VAL A 168 -7.52 -9.21 -14.12
CA VAL A 168 -7.41 -10.63 -13.73
C VAL A 168 -5.97 -11.11 -13.92
N GLY A 169 -5.39 -11.78 -12.93
CA GLY A 169 -3.98 -12.17 -12.92
C GLY A 169 -2.98 -11.05 -12.61
N GLY A 170 -3.45 -9.80 -12.53
CA GLY A 170 -2.62 -8.62 -12.24
C GLY A 170 -2.16 -8.52 -10.78
N LEU A 171 -2.49 -9.47 -9.90
CA LEU A 171 -1.92 -9.58 -8.57
C LEU A 171 -1.47 -11.03 -8.38
N PRO A 172 -0.31 -11.44 -8.92
CA PRO A 172 0.18 -12.81 -8.79
C PRO A 172 0.42 -13.20 -7.32
N GLY A 173 0.11 -14.46 -6.99
CA GLY A 173 0.46 -15.04 -5.70
C GLY A 173 1.96 -14.97 -5.43
N GLY A 174 2.33 -14.68 -4.18
CA GLY A 174 3.72 -14.51 -3.73
C GLY A 174 4.27 -13.09 -3.89
N MET A 175 3.56 -12.18 -4.57
CA MET A 175 4.00 -10.78 -4.65
C MET A 175 3.69 -10.01 -3.36
N ILE A 176 4.46 -8.96 -3.09
CA ILE A 176 4.15 -7.98 -2.04
C ILE A 176 3.79 -6.67 -2.74
N VAL A 177 2.61 -6.14 -2.43
CA VAL A 177 2.17 -4.83 -2.91
C VAL A 177 2.25 -3.78 -1.80
N LEU A 178 2.61 -2.57 -2.21
CA LEU A 178 2.63 -1.41 -1.34
C LEU A 178 1.45 -0.51 -1.68
N GLY A 179 0.69 -0.11 -0.66
CA GLY A 179 -0.45 0.78 -0.86
C GLY A 179 -0.84 1.51 0.41
N ARG A 180 -1.76 2.46 0.27
CA ARG A 180 -2.35 3.20 1.39
C ARG A 180 -3.86 3.21 1.29
N GLN A 181 -4.53 3.42 2.41
CA GLN A 181 -5.96 3.68 2.41
C GLN A 181 -6.25 5.08 1.84
N GLN A 182 -7.31 5.20 1.06
CA GLN A 182 -7.89 6.46 0.62
C GLN A 182 -9.42 6.30 0.61
N GLY A 183 -10.09 6.79 1.66
CA GLY A 183 -11.52 6.55 1.85
C GLY A 183 -11.87 5.05 1.87
N SER A 184 -12.68 4.62 0.91
CA SER A 184 -13.10 3.22 0.71
C SER A 184 -12.21 2.42 -0.25
N GLU A 185 -11.05 2.96 -0.63
CA GLU A 185 -10.12 2.33 -1.57
C GLU A 185 -8.77 2.03 -0.91
N PHE A 186 -8.11 0.98 -1.39
CA PHE A 186 -6.72 0.68 -1.11
C PHE A 186 -5.89 0.96 -2.36
N ARG A 187 -5.20 2.09 -2.37
CA ARG A 187 -4.49 2.58 -3.54
C ARG A 187 -3.05 2.11 -3.53
N LEU A 188 -2.68 1.33 -4.55
CA LEU A 188 -1.33 0.85 -4.76
C LEU A 188 -0.41 2.00 -5.17
N ILE A 189 0.79 2.05 -4.58
CA ILE A 189 1.83 3.01 -4.95
C ILE A 189 2.69 2.48 -6.09
N SER A 190 3.00 1.19 -6.07
CA SER A 190 3.69 0.50 -7.18
C SER A 190 2.66 0.00 -8.19
N ASP A 191 2.87 0.35 -9.46
CA ASP A 191 1.94 0.06 -10.56
C ASP A 191 2.07 -1.39 -11.08
N GLN A 192 0.95 -1.92 -11.58
CA GLN A 192 0.88 -3.10 -12.46
C GLN A 192 1.11 -2.76 -13.93
N ALA A 193 1.20 -1.48 -14.33
CA ALA A 193 1.38 -1.11 -15.73
C ALA A 193 2.62 -1.76 -16.34
N SER A 194 3.68 -2.05 -15.58
CA SER A 194 4.83 -2.79 -16.12
C SER A 194 4.47 -4.22 -16.55
N SER A 195 3.62 -4.95 -15.81
CA SER A 195 3.18 -6.30 -16.20
C SER A 195 2.15 -6.25 -17.33
N ALA A 196 1.23 -5.28 -17.32
CA ALA A 196 0.25 -5.08 -18.40
C ALA A 196 0.91 -4.63 -19.71
N ILE A 197 1.96 -3.80 -19.65
CA ILE A 197 2.78 -3.40 -20.82
C ILE A 197 3.54 -4.61 -21.36
N VAL A 198 4.11 -5.45 -20.50
CA VAL A 198 4.78 -6.70 -20.93
C VAL A 198 3.76 -7.64 -21.60
N ALA A 199 2.60 -7.88 -20.99
CA ALA A 199 1.55 -8.71 -21.57
C ALA A 199 1.02 -8.16 -22.91
N ALA A 200 0.88 -6.83 -23.04
CA ALA A 200 0.48 -6.20 -24.29
C ALA A 200 1.58 -6.30 -25.37
N ALA A 201 2.85 -6.26 -24.97
CA ALA A 201 4.00 -6.44 -25.85
C ALA A 201 4.13 -7.90 -26.30
N GLU A 202 3.94 -8.88 -25.41
CA GLU A 202 3.90 -10.31 -25.75
C GLU A 202 2.75 -10.60 -26.72
N ALA A 203 1.54 -10.13 -26.44
CA ALA A 203 0.41 -10.28 -27.35
C ALA A 203 0.61 -9.55 -28.70
N ALA A 204 1.41 -8.48 -28.74
CA ALA A 204 1.79 -7.82 -29.99
C ALA A 204 2.83 -8.61 -30.77
N ALA A 205 3.76 -9.29 -30.09
CA ALA A 205 4.71 -10.21 -30.69
C ALA A 205 3.99 -11.43 -31.31
N ASP A 206 3.08 -12.07 -30.58
CA ASP A 206 2.29 -13.20 -31.08
C ASP A 206 1.50 -12.82 -32.35
N ARG A 207 0.83 -11.65 -32.33
CA ARG A 207 0.12 -11.13 -33.51
C ARG A 207 1.05 -10.85 -34.70
N ALA A 208 2.30 -10.50 -34.46
CA ALA A 208 3.28 -10.27 -35.52
C ALA A 208 3.78 -11.59 -36.12
N GLU A 209 3.96 -12.64 -35.31
CA GLU A 209 4.29 -14.00 -35.77
C GLU A 209 3.14 -14.59 -36.60
N ASP A 210 1.91 -14.55 -36.10
CA ASP A 210 0.71 -15.00 -36.82
C ASP A 210 0.57 -14.31 -38.19
N ALA A 211 0.83 -13.00 -38.24
CA ALA A 211 0.77 -12.23 -39.48
C ALA A 211 1.91 -12.61 -40.45
N SER A 212 3.10 -12.93 -39.94
CA SER A 212 4.23 -13.42 -40.74
C SER A 212 3.93 -14.78 -41.37
N ASP A 213 3.40 -15.71 -40.59
CA ASP A 213 3.03 -17.05 -41.03
C ASP A 213 1.91 -17.01 -42.09
N LEU A 214 0.92 -16.12 -41.91
CA LEU A 214 -0.13 -15.92 -42.91
C LEU A 214 0.43 -15.36 -44.23
N ALA A 215 1.39 -14.43 -44.17
CA ALA A 215 2.03 -13.86 -45.35
C ALA A 215 2.87 -14.91 -46.11
N LEU A 216 3.60 -15.76 -45.40
CA LEU A 216 4.36 -16.87 -45.98
C LEU A 216 3.43 -17.89 -46.66
N ASN A 217 2.35 -18.30 -46.00
CA ASN A 217 1.37 -19.21 -46.58
C ASN A 217 0.70 -18.63 -47.83
N ASN A 218 0.40 -17.33 -47.85
CA ASN A 218 -0.17 -16.67 -49.02
C ASN A 218 0.82 -16.55 -50.20
N SER A 219 2.13 -16.51 -49.91
CA SER A 219 3.19 -16.51 -50.94
C SER A 219 3.54 -17.91 -51.49
N GLY A 220 3.25 -18.96 -50.73
CA GLY A 220 3.52 -20.37 -51.08
C GLY A 220 2.41 -21.07 -51.86
N VAL A 221 1.20 -20.49 -51.93
CA VAL A 221 0.14 -20.96 -52.84
C VAL A 221 0.39 -20.33 -54.21
N PRO A 222 0.89 -21.07 -55.22
CA PRO A 222 0.83 -20.55 -56.59
C PRO A 222 -0.65 -20.32 -56.89
N SER A 223 -0.99 -19.06 -57.17
CA SER A 223 -2.28 -18.63 -57.66
C SER A 223 -2.77 -19.55 -58.79
N SER A 224 -3.54 -20.58 -58.44
CA SER A 224 -4.28 -21.43 -59.39
C SER A 224 -5.50 -20.68 -59.96
N SER A 225 -5.66 -19.39 -59.63
CA SER A 225 -6.71 -18.52 -60.16
C SER A 225 -6.56 -18.19 -61.66
N SER A 226 -5.50 -18.67 -62.33
CA SER A 226 -5.32 -18.47 -63.78
C SER A 226 -5.95 -19.55 -64.68
N ALA A 227 -6.51 -20.65 -64.16
CA ALA A 227 -6.88 -21.81 -65.01
C ALA A 227 -8.39 -22.11 -65.14
N SER A 228 -9.30 -21.15 -64.94
CA SER A 228 -10.75 -21.40 -65.12
C SER A 228 -11.50 -20.37 -66.01
N LYS A 229 -10.79 -19.56 -66.81
CA LYS A 229 -11.44 -18.68 -67.81
C LYS A 229 -11.52 -19.27 -69.22
N ALA A 230 -10.87 -20.40 -69.50
CA ALA A 230 -10.87 -21.02 -70.84
C ALA A 230 -12.00 -22.04 -71.08
N SER A 231 -12.58 -22.63 -70.02
CA SER A 231 -13.51 -23.77 -70.19
C SER A 231 -15.00 -23.41 -70.20
N ILE A 232 -15.37 -22.15 -69.94
CA ILE A 232 -16.79 -21.71 -69.88
C ILE A 232 -17.35 -21.24 -71.24
N ARG A 233 -16.50 -20.98 -72.25
CA ARG A 233 -16.96 -20.42 -73.54
C ARG A 233 -17.41 -21.45 -74.59
N ILE A 234 -17.31 -22.76 -74.36
CA ILE A 234 -17.64 -23.76 -75.38
C ILE A 234 -19.09 -24.29 -75.26
N ASN A 235 -19.74 -24.19 -74.10
CA ASN A 235 -21.07 -24.80 -73.89
C ASN A 235 -22.29 -23.90 -74.11
N LEU A 236 -22.11 -22.59 -74.35
CA LEU A 236 -23.26 -21.71 -74.63
C LEU A 236 -23.71 -21.73 -76.11
N GLY A 237 -22.86 -22.19 -77.03
CA GLY A 237 -23.18 -22.24 -78.47
C GLY A 237 -23.98 -23.47 -78.91
N ARG A 238 -24.07 -24.52 -78.07
CA ARG A 238 -24.74 -25.78 -78.42
C ARG A 238 -26.16 -25.94 -77.85
N LEU A 239 -26.57 -25.08 -76.92
CA LEU A 239 -27.90 -25.14 -76.30
C LEU A 239 -28.99 -24.35 -77.05
N LEU A 240 -28.61 -23.51 -78.01
CA LEU A 240 -29.54 -22.64 -78.76
C LEU A 240 -29.98 -23.22 -80.13
N CYS A 241 -29.52 -24.41 -80.51
CA CYS A 241 -29.78 -24.99 -81.84
C CYS A 241 -30.79 -26.16 -81.85
N SER A 242 -31.37 -26.56 -80.71
CA SER A 242 -32.35 -27.67 -80.66
C SER A 242 -33.80 -27.26 -80.33
N ALA A 243 -34.15 -25.97 -80.42
CA ALA A 243 -35.48 -25.48 -80.02
C ALA A 243 -36.30 -24.80 -81.15
N SER A 244 -35.94 -24.96 -82.43
CA SER A 244 -36.76 -24.40 -83.53
C SER A 244 -36.68 -25.21 -84.83
N ALA A 245 -37.35 -26.36 -84.89
CA ALA A 245 -37.83 -26.96 -86.15
C ALA A 245 -38.78 -28.14 -85.88
N SER A 246 -40.08 -27.86 -85.72
CA SER A 246 -41.17 -28.79 -86.09
C SER A 246 -42.48 -28.01 -86.15
N THR A 247 -42.56 -27.13 -87.14
CA THR A 247 -43.82 -26.66 -87.72
C THR A 247 -44.52 -27.86 -88.38
N THR A 248 -45.83 -28.04 -88.24
CA THR A 248 -46.82 -27.97 -89.35
C THR A 248 -48.25 -28.24 -88.82
N ALA A 249 -49.17 -27.39 -89.26
CA ALA A 249 -50.60 -27.41 -89.02
C ALA A 249 -51.35 -28.54 -89.79
N SER A 250 -52.50 -28.97 -89.28
CA SER A 250 -53.72 -29.30 -90.06
C SER A 250 -54.90 -29.49 -89.08
N LEU A 251 -55.88 -28.59 -89.00
CA LEU A 251 -57.14 -28.52 -89.77
C LEU A 251 -58.18 -29.62 -89.42
N VAL A 252 -59.30 -29.17 -88.82
CA VAL A 252 -60.70 -29.65 -88.93
C VAL A 252 -61.07 -31.06 -88.42
N ALA A 253 -61.96 -31.14 -87.41
CA ALA A 253 -63.34 -31.64 -87.55
C ALA A 253 -64.01 -31.93 -86.19
N LEU A 254 -65.26 -31.43 -86.06
CA LEU A 254 -66.35 -31.77 -85.12
C LEU A 254 -66.22 -31.34 -83.65
#